data_AF-A0AAJ1N1I9-F1
#
_entry.id   AF-A0AAJ1N1I9-F1
#
_cell.length_a   1.000
_cell.length_b   1.000
_cell.length_c   1.000
_cell.angle_alpha   90.00
_cell.angle_beta   90.00
_cell.angle_gamma   90.00
#
_symmetry.space_group_name_H-M   'P 1'
#
loop_
_entity.id
_entity.type
_entity.pdbx_description
1 polymer ?
#
loop_
_entity_poly.entity_id
_entity_poly.type
_entity_poly.pdbx_seq_one_letter_code
_entity_poly.pdbx_strand_id
1 'polypeptide(L)' 'MRHQYLKAPKSGKSVEILQYDYVAYTYKETSIYFKPNKVGIEGVLLLTDKRLYEERDFSILSVLV' A
#
# COMPACT_ATOMS: atom_id res chain seq x y z
N MET A 1 -10.26 -5.16 2.76
CA MET A 1 -9.99 -3.72 2.60
C MET A 1 -8.59 -3.45 2.03
N ARG A 2 -7.47 -3.84 2.65
CA ARG A 2 -6.10 -3.50 2.15
C ARG A 2 -5.79 -3.90 0.70
N HIS A 3 -6.26 -5.07 0.25
CA HIS A 3 -6.07 -5.56 -1.12
C HIS A 3 -6.62 -4.62 -2.22
N GLN A 4 -7.66 -3.83 -1.93
CA GLN A 4 -8.22 -2.91 -2.92
C GLN A 4 -7.26 -1.77 -3.30
N TYR A 5 -6.40 -1.35 -2.36
CA TYR A 5 -5.39 -0.31 -2.56
C TYR A 5 -4.23 -0.78 -3.43
N LEU A 6 -4.11 -2.09 -3.69
CA LEU A 6 -3.13 -2.66 -4.62
C LEU A 6 -3.78 -3.01 -5.96
N LYS A 7 -4.97 -3.61 -5.93
CA LYS A 7 -5.70 -4.04 -7.14
C LYS A 7 -6.07 -2.88 -8.06
N ALA A 8 -6.59 -1.78 -7.51
CA ALA A 8 -7.01 -0.64 -8.33
C ALA A 8 -5.82 0.05 -9.02
N PRO A 9 -4.73 0.40 -8.32
CA PRO A 9 -3.54 0.95 -8.96
C PRO A 9 -2.89 0.02 -10.00
N LYS A 10 -2.85 -1.30 -9.74
CA LYS A 10 -2.39 -2.27 -10.75
C LYS A 10 -3.20 -2.25 -12.04
N SER A 11 -4.51 -2.00 -11.95
CA SER A 11 -5.38 -1.85 -13.11
C SER A 11 -5.32 -0.46 -13.77
N GLY A 12 -4.40 0.41 -13.34
CA GLY A 12 -4.30 1.79 -13.83
C GLY A 12 -5.34 2.76 -13.26
N LYS A 13 -6.11 2.35 -12.23
CA LYS A 13 -7.12 3.18 -11.58
C LYS A 13 -6.56 3.85 -10.34
N SER A 14 -6.85 5.14 -10.19
CA SER A 14 -6.49 5.91 -9.00
C SER A 14 -7.33 5.51 -7.78
N VAL A 15 -6.78 5.74 -6.58
CA VAL A 15 -7.46 5.46 -5.31
C VAL A 15 -7.22 6.58 -4.30
N GLU A 16 -8.17 6.79 -3.39
CA GLU A 16 -7.97 7.62 -2.20
C GLU A 16 -7.36 6.77 -1.08
N ILE A 17 -6.22 7.19 -0.53
CA ILE A 17 -5.52 6.48 0.56
C ILE A 17 -5.59 7.33 1.82
N LEU A 18 -6.06 6.75 2.93
CA LEU A 18 -6.00 7.40 4.24
C LEU A 18 -4.55 7.58 4.68
N GLN A 19 -4.23 8.75 5.21
CA GLN A 19 -2.90 9.02 5.74
C GLN A 19 -2.83 8.66 7.22
N TYR A 20 -1.79 7.93 7.61
CA TYR A 20 -1.47 7.71 9.01
C TYR A 20 -0.53 8.82 9.50
N ASP A 21 -0.87 9.44 10.63
CA ASP A 21 -0.01 10.39 11.32
C ASP A 21 0.88 9.66 12.33
N TYR A 22 2.18 9.63 12.05
CA TYR A 22 3.16 8.94 12.88
C TYR A 22 3.52 9.69 14.17
N VAL A 23 3.13 10.97 14.31
CA VAL A 23 3.34 11.76 15.52
C VAL A 23 2.14 11.63 16.44
N ALA A 24 0.94 11.75 15.89
CA ALA A 24 -0.32 11.64 16.62
C ALA A 24 -0.81 10.19 16.80
N TYR A 25 -0.13 9.22 16.16
CA TYR A 25 -0.47 7.79 16.18
C TYR A 25 -1.92 7.46 15.77
N THR A 26 -2.50 8.27 14.88
CA THR A 26 -3.88 8.13 14.41
C THR A 26 -4.00 8.43 12.91
N TYR A 27 -5.14 8.11 12.29
CA TYR A 27 -5.40 8.51 10.91
C TYR A 27 -5.75 9.99 10.82
N LYS A 28 -5.23 10.65 9.78
CA LYS A 28 -5.67 12.00 9.42
C LYS A 28 -7.09 11.93 8.86
N GLU A 29 -7.84 13.01 9.03
CA GLU A 29 -9.15 13.19 8.40
C GLU A 29 -9.04 13.37 6.88
N THR A 30 -7.84 13.64 6.37
CA THR A 30 -7.57 13.84 4.95
C THR A 30 -6.93 12.60 4.31
N SER A 31 -7.46 12.23 3.15
CA SER A 31 -6.85 11.23 2.26
C SER A 31 -5.93 11.88 1.23
N ILE A 32 -5.11 11.06 0.60
CA ILE A 32 -4.34 11.43 -0.60
C ILE A 32 -4.91 10.73 -1.82
N TYR A 33 -5.03 11.48 -2.91
CA TYR A 33 -5.31 10.91 -4.22
C TYR A 33 -4.04 10.28 -4.79
N PHE A 34 -4.02 8.95 -4.80
CA PHE A 34 -2.92 8.18 -5.37
C PHE A 34 -3.23 7.82 -6.82
N LYS A 35 -2.45 8.38 -7.74
CA LYS A 35 -2.48 8.02 -9.16
C LYS A 35 -1.41 6.94 -9.44
N PRO A 36 -1.78 5.79 -10.04
CA PRO A 36 -0.81 4.77 -10.38
C PRO A 36 0.24 5.29 -11.36
N ASN A 37 1.50 5.22 -10.93
CA ASN A 37 2.69 5.38 -11.76
C ASN A 37 3.55 4.11 -11.62
N LYS A 38 4.73 4.05 -12.26
CA LYS A 38 5.75 3.03 -11.93
C LYS A 38 6.24 3.23 -10.48
N VAL A 39 5.46 2.80 -9.50
CA VAL A 39 5.68 3.03 -8.06
C VAL A 39 5.52 1.70 -7.33
N GLY A 40 6.48 1.39 -6.45
CA GLY A 40 6.40 0.27 -5.53
C GLY A 40 5.70 0.66 -4.22
N ILE A 41 5.20 -0.32 -3.49
CA ILE A 41 4.63 -0.12 -2.15
C ILE A 41 5.55 -0.79 -1.13
N GLU A 42 5.83 -0.10 -0.03
CA GLU A 42 6.65 -0.60 1.08
C GLU A 42 5.82 -0.63 2.37
N GLY A 43 6.04 -1.65 3.21
CA GLY A 43 5.33 -1.78 4.47
C GLY A 43 5.51 -3.16 5.13
N VAL A 44 5.45 -3.17 6.46
CA VAL A 44 5.81 -4.35 7.28
C VAL A 44 4.88 -5.56 7.12
N LEU A 45 3.64 -5.36 6.68
CA LEU A 45 2.64 -6.42 6.55
C LEU A 45 2.26 -6.77 5.11
N LEU A 46 2.95 -6.22 4.10
CA LEU A 46 2.57 -6.44 2.69
C LEU A 46 2.67 -7.91 2.26
N LEU A 47 3.60 -8.67 2.85
CA LEU A 47 3.82 -10.08 2.53
C LEU A 47 2.96 -11.05 3.35
N THR A 48 2.22 -10.54 4.34
CA THR A 48 1.43 -11.38 5.25
C THR A 48 0.03 -11.73 4.73
N ASP A 49 -0.51 -10.95 3.79
CA ASP A 49 -1.81 -11.24 3.16
C ASP A 49 -1.59 -12.01 1.85
N LYS A 50 -2.09 -13.26 1.80
CA LYS A 50 -1.97 -14.14 0.63
C LYS A 50 -2.43 -13.49 -0.67
N ARG A 51 -3.47 -12.65 -0.63
CA ARG A 51 -3.98 -11.97 -1.84
C ARG A 51 -3.03 -10.89 -2.35
N LEU A 52 -2.26 -10.27 -1.46
CA LEU A 52 -1.23 -9.30 -1.88
C LEU A 52 0.01 -10.02 -2.40
N TYR A 53 0.32 -11.16 -1.81
CA TYR A 53 1.41 -12.03 -2.22
C TYR A 53 1.22 -12.60 -3.63
N GLU A 54 0.00 -12.98 -4.01
CA GLU A 54 -0.31 -13.49 -5.35
C GLU A 54 -0.33 -12.39 -6.43
N GLU A 55 -0.66 -11.15 -6.04
CA GLU A 55 -0.79 -10.02 -6.96
C GLU A 55 0.52 -9.29 -7.24
N ARG A 56 1.65 -9.67 -6.65
CA ARG A 56 2.92 -8.92 -6.81
C ARG A 56 3.65 -9.31 -8.10
N ASP A 57 4.40 -8.36 -8.66
CA ASP A 57 5.34 -8.65 -9.75
C ASP A 57 6.70 -9.11 -9.19
N PHE A 58 7.13 -8.51 -8.07
CA PHE A 58 8.30 -8.95 -7.28
C PHE A 58 8.16 -8.51 -5.82
N SER A 59 9.04 -8.99 -4.94
CA SER A 59 9.13 -8.52 -3.54
C SER A 59 10.55 -8.50 -3.05
N ILE A 60 10.82 -7.52 -2.18
CA ILE A 60 12.06 -7.40 -1.42
C ILE A 60 11.66 -7.47 0.06
N LEU A 61 12.31 -8.34 0.83
CA LEU A 61 12.17 -8.40 2.28
C LEU A 61 13.45 -7.85 2.90
N SER A 62 13.35 -6.70 3.56
CA SER A 62 14.40 -6.17 4.41
C SER A 62 14.23 -6.71 5.83
N VAL A 63 15.26 -7.38 6.36
CA VAL A 63 15.36 -7.77 7.76
C VAL A 63 16.36 -6.82 8.41
N LEU A 64 15.91 -6.03 9.39
CA LEU A 64 16.82 -5.25 10.23
C LEU A 64 17.48 -6.22 11.22
N VAL A 65 18.81 -6.31 11.18
CA VAL A 65 19.64 -7.09 12.11
C VAL A 65 20.29 -6.17 13.13
#